data_AF-A0A2E4JQZ6-F1
#
_entry.id   AF-A0A2E4JQZ6-F1
#
_cell.length_a   1.000
_cell.length_b   1.000
_cell.length_c   1.000
_cell.angle_alpha   90.00
_cell.angle_beta   90.00
_cell.angle_gamma   90.00
#
_symmetry.space_group_name_H-M   'P 1'
#
loop_
_entity.id
_entity.type
_entity.pdbx_description
1 polymer ?
#
loop_
_entity_poly.entity_id
_entity_poly.type
_entity_poly.pdbx_seq_one_letter_code
_entity_poly.pdbx_strand_id
1 'polypeptide(L)'
;MGEKELSYSDIAKSSISILDDFAGWLDGQYTSNTTQIVVFFVKKMFKAYDAKISIEEFREKVTLPKKRPFDDKKVDVEQIRRILLVCKHGGLKLRLMLMKDTMARPVELTGLQLRHFHLDELEIPYLKIPSELSKNDIPRELFFTL
;
A
#
# COMPACT_ATOMS: atom_id res chain seq x y z
N MET A 1 -20.48 -10.87 -30.38
CA MET A 1 -19.63 -9.72 -29.96
C MET A 1 -19.40 -8.90 -31.21
N GLY A 2 -20.14 -7.80 -31.39
CA GLY A 2 -19.94 -6.92 -32.55
C GLY A 2 -18.69 -6.08 -32.33
N GLU A 3 -17.78 -6.09 -33.31
CA GLU A 3 -16.70 -5.12 -33.41
C GLU A 3 -17.33 -3.73 -33.47
N LYS A 4 -17.11 -2.93 -32.43
CA LYS A 4 -17.60 -1.55 -32.39
C LYS A 4 -16.64 -0.74 -33.25
N GLU A 5 -17.07 -0.40 -34.47
CA GLU A 5 -16.33 0.53 -35.34
C GLU A 5 -16.11 1.84 -34.58
N LEU A 6 -14.84 2.21 -34.39
CA LEU A 6 -14.46 3.48 -33.79
C LEU A 6 -14.91 4.61 -34.73
N SER A 7 -15.78 5.49 -34.24
CA SER A 7 -16.29 6.62 -35.01
C SER A 7 -15.17 7.64 -35.24
N TYR A 8 -15.20 8.40 -36.33
CA TYR A 8 -14.26 9.53 -36.56
C TYR A 8 -14.26 10.55 -35.40
N SER A 9 -15.35 10.63 -34.64
CA SER A 9 -15.43 11.43 -33.40
C SER A 9 -14.54 10.89 -32.27
N ASP A 10 -14.24 9.59 -32.25
CA ASP A 10 -13.36 8.95 -31.26
C ASP A 10 -11.88 9.21 -31.56
N ILE A 11 -11.54 9.40 -32.85
CA ILE A 11 -10.18 9.76 -33.32
C ILE A 11 -9.80 11.19 -32.92
N ALA A 12 -10.79 12.07 -32.75
CA ALA A 12 -10.60 13.47 -32.36
C ALA A 12 -10.62 13.70 -30.83
N LYS A 13 -10.81 12.66 -30.01
CA LYS A 13 -10.79 12.83 -28.56
C LYS A 13 -9.38 13.18 -28.10
N SER A 14 -9.27 14.35 -27.49
CA SER A 14 -8.03 14.76 -26.83
C SER A 14 -7.64 13.71 -25.78
N SER A 15 -6.35 13.46 -25.60
CA SER A 15 -5.85 12.47 -24.62
C SER A 15 -6.39 12.71 -23.21
N ILE A 16 -6.74 13.97 -22.89
CA ILE A 16 -7.36 14.35 -21.63
C ILE A 16 -8.81 13.88 -21.50
N SER A 17 -9.61 13.97 -22.57
CA SER A 17 -10.99 13.47 -22.59
C SER A 17 -11.03 11.94 -22.49
N ILE A 18 -10.10 11.25 -23.17
CA ILE A 18 -9.94 9.80 -23.03
C ILE A 18 -9.60 9.43 -21.59
N LEU A 19 -8.74 10.22 -20.94
CA LEU A 19 -8.31 9.97 -19.56
C LEU A 19 -9.43 10.22 -18.54
N ASP A 20 -10.28 11.22 -18.76
CA ASP A 20 -11.46 11.51 -17.91
C ASP A 20 -12.55 10.44 -18.09
N ASP A 21 -12.89 10.06 -19.33
CA ASP A 21 -13.80 8.96 -19.64
C ASP A 21 -13.33 7.65 -18.95
N PHE A 22 -12.02 7.39 -19.02
CA PHE A 22 -11.40 6.23 -18.39
C PHE A 22 -11.43 6.30 -16.85
N ALA A 23 -11.19 7.47 -16.27
CA ALA A 23 -11.29 7.68 -14.82
C ALA A 23 -12.73 7.43 -14.33
N GLY A 24 -13.73 7.93 -15.05
CA GLY A 24 -15.15 7.69 -14.76
C GLY A 24 -15.54 6.21 -14.87
N TRP A 25 -15.07 5.52 -15.90
CA TRP A 25 -15.27 4.07 -16.03
C TRP A 25 -14.64 3.29 -14.87
N LEU A 26 -13.41 3.65 -14.46
CA LEU A 26 -12.73 3.00 -13.33
C LEU A 26 -13.43 3.25 -11.99
N ASP A 27 -13.96 4.45 -11.74
CA ASP A 27 -14.65 4.76 -10.48
C ASP A 27 -15.93 3.94 -10.28
N GLY A 28 -16.57 3.50 -11.38
CA GLY A 28 -17.72 2.60 -11.32
C GLY A 28 -17.38 1.15 -10.97
N GLN A 29 -16.11 0.75 -11.05
CA GLN A 29 -15.68 -0.65 -10.92
C GLN A 29 -14.70 -0.89 -9.76
N TYR A 30 -13.94 0.13 -9.35
CA TYR A 30 -12.84 -0.01 -8.41
C TYR A 30 -12.88 1.00 -7.26
N THR A 31 -12.11 0.74 -6.21
CA THR A 31 -11.96 1.69 -5.10
C THR A 31 -11.27 2.96 -5.57
N SER A 32 -11.59 4.10 -4.93
CA SER A 32 -11.02 5.41 -5.30
C SER A 32 -9.48 5.42 -5.31
N ASN A 33 -8.83 4.67 -4.41
CA ASN A 33 -7.37 4.55 -4.38
C ASN A 33 -6.84 3.82 -5.61
N THR A 34 -7.47 2.70 -5.98
CA THR A 34 -7.12 1.95 -7.20
C THR A 34 -7.31 2.83 -8.44
N THR A 35 -8.45 3.51 -8.56
CA THR A 35 -8.75 4.42 -9.67
C THR A 35 -7.68 5.49 -9.83
N GLN A 36 -7.31 6.19 -8.75
CA GLN A 36 -6.26 7.21 -8.80
C GLN A 36 -4.90 6.64 -9.25
N ILE A 37 -4.51 5.46 -8.74
CA ILE A 37 -3.24 4.82 -9.10
C ILE A 37 -3.23 4.47 -10.58
N VAL A 38 -4.29 3.84 -11.08
CA VAL A 38 -4.37 3.41 -12.48
C VAL A 38 -4.41 4.60 -13.42
N VAL A 39 -5.23 5.63 -13.13
CA VAL A 39 -5.28 6.87 -13.94
C VAL A 39 -3.91 7.55 -13.98
N PHE A 40 -3.18 7.57 -12.87
CA PHE A 40 -1.82 8.12 -12.84
C PHE A 40 -0.83 7.33 -13.72
N PHE A 41 -0.92 6.00 -13.74
CA PHE A 41 -0.10 5.19 -14.64
C PHE A 41 -0.48 5.38 -16.11
N VAL A 42 -1.76 5.48 -16.43
CA VAL A 42 -2.21 5.76 -17.81
C VAL A 42 -1.78 7.15 -18.27
N LYS A 43 -1.83 8.17 -17.40
CA LYS A 43 -1.24 9.50 -17.68
C LYS A 43 0.26 9.39 -18.03
N LYS A 44 1.02 8.59 -17.26
CA LYS A 44 2.45 8.35 -17.55
C LYS A 44 2.65 7.64 -18.89
N MET A 45 1.79 6.68 -19.21
CA MET A 45 1.81 5.98 -20.50
C MET A 45 1.55 6.96 -21.64
N PHE A 46 0.52 7.81 -21.56
CA PHE A 46 0.24 8.85 -22.56
C PHE A 46 1.41 9.80 -22.75
N LYS A 47 2.09 10.21 -21.66
CA LYS A 47 3.32 11.01 -21.75
C LYS A 47 4.44 10.28 -22.49
N ALA A 48 4.56 8.96 -22.35
CA ALA A 48 5.56 8.16 -23.07
C ALA A 48 5.27 8.04 -24.58
N TYR A 49 4.02 8.25 -24.99
CA TYR A 49 3.59 8.34 -26.39
C TYR A 49 3.40 9.80 -26.86
N ASP A 50 4.19 10.72 -26.31
CA ASP A 50 4.23 12.14 -26.68
C ASP A 50 2.93 12.96 -26.49
N ALA A 51 1.95 12.44 -25.76
CA ALA A 51 0.78 13.22 -25.38
C ALA A 51 1.18 14.28 -24.33
N LYS A 52 0.98 15.55 -24.66
CA LYS A 52 1.25 16.69 -23.77
C LYS A 52 0.03 16.95 -22.89
N ILE A 53 0.03 16.39 -21.69
CA ILE A 53 -0.97 16.69 -20.66
C ILE A 53 -0.29 17.51 -19.57
N SER A 54 -0.62 18.80 -19.46
CA SER A 54 -0.08 19.65 -18.38
C SER A 54 -0.64 19.22 -17.02
N ILE A 55 -0.03 19.69 -15.93
CA ILE A 55 -0.52 19.36 -14.58
C ILE A 55 -1.83 20.10 -14.31
N GLU A 56 -1.91 21.34 -14.79
CA GLU A 56 -3.05 22.24 -14.68
C GLU A 56 -4.25 21.64 -15.44
N GLU A 57 -4.05 21.27 -16.70
CA GLU A 57 -5.09 20.67 -17.54
C GLU A 57 -5.58 19.35 -16.96
N PHE A 58 -4.68 18.53 -16.40
CA PHE A 58 -5.05 17.31 -15.71
C PHE A 58 -5.92 17.55 -14.48
N ARG A 59 -5.58 18.55 -13.66
CA ARG A 59 -6.35 18.85 -12.44
C ARG A 59 -7.72 19.46 -12.73
N GLU A 60 -7.81 20.24 -13.80
CA GLU A 60 -9.06 20.91 -14.18
C GLU A 60 -10.03 19.96 -14.91
N LYS A 61 -9.51 19.07 -15.77
CA LYS A 61 -10.34 18.28 -16.69
C LYS A 61 -10.49 16.80 -16.35
N VAL A 62 -9.70 16.26 -15.41
CA VAL A 62 -9.83 14.85 -15.00
C VAL A 62 -10.43 14.78 -13.61
N THR A 63 -11.64 14.24 -13.53
CA THR A 63 -12.35 14.06 -12.27
C THR A 63 -11.86 12.79 -11.57
N LEU A 64 -10.96 12.96 -10.60
CA LEU A 64 -10.51 11.85 -9.76
C LEU A 64 -11.44 11.67 -8.55
N PRO A 65 -11.79 10.43 -8.17
CA PRO A 65 -12.59 10.19 -7.00
C PRO A 65 -11.83 10.60 -5.75
N LYS A 66 -12.52 11.19 -4.77
CA LYS A 66 -11.91 11.59 -3.51
C LYS A 66 -11.40 10.35 -2.77
N LYS A 67 -10.19 10.44 -2.22
CA LYS A 67 -9.66 9.38 -1.36
C LYS A 67 -10.58 9.27 -0.16
N ARG A 68 -11.33 8.17 -0.07
CA ARG A 68 -12.14 7.88 1.10
C ARG A 68 -11.20 7.66 2.28
N PRO A 69 -11.46 8.27 3.45
CA PRO A 69 -10.72 7.93 4.65
C PRO A 69 -10.86 6.43 4.91
N PHE A 70 -9.78 5.81 5.35
CA PHE A 70 -9.83 4.42 5.79
C PHE A 70 -10.59 4.39 7.12
N ASP A 71 -11.80 3.82 7.11
CA ASP A 71 -12.66 3.70 8.30
C ASP A 71 -12.35 2.45 9.15
N ASP A 72 -11.26 1.74 8.86
CA ASP A 72 -10.87 0.57 9.64
C ASP A 72 -10.61 0.98 11.09
N LYS A 73 -11.44 0.45 11.98
CA LYS A 73 -11.28 0.64 13.42
C LYS A 73 -9.94 0.04 13.84
N LYS A 74 -9.19 0.80 14.65
CA LYS A 74 -7.98 0.27 15.30
C LYS A 74 -8.35 -0.96 16.12
N VAL A 75 -7.48 -1.96 16.09
CA VAL A 75 -7.64 -3.17 16.89
C VAL A 75 -7.46 -2.82 18.37
N ASP A 76 -8.41 -3.22 19.21
CA ASP A 76 -8.34 -2.99 20.66
C ASP A 76 -7.55 -4.08 21.40
N VAL A 77 -7.28 -3.84 22.68
CA VAL A 77 -6.47 -4.74 23.53
C VAL A 77 -7.12 -6.12 23.68
N GLU A 78 -8.45 -6.18 23.77
CA GLU A 78 -9.19 -7.45 23.94
C GLU A 78 -9.20 -8.27 22.65
N GLN A 79 -9.30 -7.61 21.50
CA GLN A 79 -9.17 -8.21 20.18
C GLN A 79 -7.76 -8.76 19.97
N ILE A 80 -6.72 -8.01 20.31
CA ILE A 80 -5.33 -8.49 20.26
C ILE A 80 -5.17 -9.73 21.14
N ARG A 81 -5.66 -9.69 22.39
CA ARG A 81 -5.62 -10.82 23.32
C ARG A 81 -6.29 -12.05 22.72
N ARG A 82 -7.49 -11.90 22.17
CA ARG A 82 -8.25 -12.98 21.53
C ARG A 82 -7.50 -13.58 20.34
N ILE A 83 -6.94 -12.75 19.46
CA ILE A 83 -6.15 -13.19 18.31
C ILE A 83 -4.96 -14.04 18.77
N LEU A 84 -4.20 -13.56 19.76
CA LEU A 84 -3.02 -14.25 20.28
C LEU A 84 -3.36 -15.57 21.00
N LEU A 85 -4.49 -15.62 21.71
CA LEU A 85 -4.94 -16.83 22.41
C LEU A 85 -5.45 -17.91 21.44
N VAL A 86 -6.11 -17.52 20.35
CA VAL A 86 -6.65 -18.46 19.35
C VAL A 86 -5.56 -18.92 18.36
N CYS A 87 -4.46 -18.17 18.21
CA CYS A 87 -3.36 -18.51 17.32
C CYS A 87 -2.60 -19.77 17.79
N LYS A 88 -2.83 -20.91 17.11
CA LYS A 88 -2.17 -22.19 17.40
C LYS A 88 -0.79 -22.32 16.78
N HIS A 89 -0.51 -21.59 15.70
CA HIS A 89 0.76 -21.69 14.99
C HIS A 89 1.84 -20.88 15.71
N GLY A 90 2.79 -21.55 16.37
CA GLY A 90 3.79 -20.93 17.25
C GLY A 90 4.59 -19.81 16.58
N GLY A 91 5.08 -20.04 15.35
CA GLY A 91 5.84 -19.01 14.62
C GLY A 91 5.01 -17.79 14.23
N LEU A 92 3.70 -17.95 14.00
CA LEU A 92 2.80 -16.83 13.70
C LEU A 92 2.49 -16.06 14.97
N LYS A 93 2.22 -16.78 16.07
CA LYS A 93 1.99 -16.20 17.38
C LYS A 93 3.18 -15.37 17.85
N LEU A 94 4.40 -15.89 17.71
CA LEU A 94 5.63 -15.16 18.03
C LEU A 94 5.73 -13.86 17.21
N ARG A 95 5.53 -13.93 15.89
CA ARG A 95 5.56 -12.73 15.03
C ARG A 95 4.50 -11.71 15.45
N LEU A 96 3.28 -12.14 15.77
CA LEU A 96 2.22 -11.24 16.24
C LEU A 96 2.57 -10.60 17.59
N MET A 97 3.21 -11.33 18.51
CA MET A 97 3.70 -10.77 19.76
C MET A 97 4.77 -9.70 19.51
N LEU A 98 5.77 -10.02 18.69
CA LEU A 98 6.81 -9.06 18.32
C LEU A 98 6.22 -7.83 17.62
N MET A 99 5.27 -7.98 16.70
CA MET A 99 4.57 -6.85 16.08
C MET A 99 3.87 -5.98 17.11
N LYS A 100 3.17 -6.61 18.07
CA LYS A 100 2.43 -5.89 19.12
C LYS A 100 3.37 -5.07 20.00
N ASP A 101 4.53 -5.60 20.36
CA ASP A 101 5.47 -4.91 21.26
C ASP A 101 6.38 -3.90 20.55
N THR A 102 6.82 -4.22 19.33
CA THR A 102 7.83 -3.42 18.61
C THR A 102 7.24 -2.47 17.57
N MET A 103 5.96 -2.65 17.20
CA MET A 103 5.33 -1.98 16.06
C MET A 103 6.08 -2.18 14.73
N ALA A 104 6.92 -3.22 14.65
CA ALA A 104 7.60 -3.59 13.42
C ALA A 104 6.61 -4.03 12.35
N ARG A 105 6.94 -3.74 11.09
CA ARG A 105 6.15 -4.17 9.94
C ARG A 105 6.29 -5.68 9.76
N PRO A 106 5.25 -6.37 9.28
CA PRO A 106 5.31 -7.82 9.04
C PRO A 106 6.51 -8.24 8.15
N VAL A 107 6.82 -7.45 7.13
CA VAL A 107 7.91 -7.72 6.18
C VAL A 107 9.27 -7.68 6.88
N GLU A 108 9.47 -6.73 7.80
CA GLU A 108 10.73 -6.58 8.54
C GLU A 108 10.97 -7.80 9.42
N LEU A 109 9.93 -8.27 10.13
CA LEU A 109 10.03 -9.44 11.02
C LEU A 109 10.19 -10.77 10.28
N THR A 110 9.65 -10.88 9.07
CA THR A 110 9.71 -12.14 8.30
C THR A 110 11.13 -12.44 7.83
N GLY A 111 11.95 -11.41 7.58
CA GLY A 111 13.35 -11.56 7.21
C GLY A 111 14.31 -11.74 8.39
N LEU A 112 13.84 -11.62 9.64
CA LEU A 112 14.72 -11.74 10.80
C LEU A 112 15.28 -13.15 10.97
N GLN A 113 16.51 -13.20 11.44
CA GLN A 113 17.25 -14.41 11.77
C GLN A 113 17.60 -14.39 13.26
N LEU A 114 17.98 -15.53 13.83
CA LEU A 114 18.32 -15.64 15.26
C LEU A 114 19.40 -14.65 15.70
N ARG A 115 20.37 -14.33 14.84
CA ARG A 115 21.44 -13.34 15.11
C ARG A 115 20.94 -11.91 15.33
N HIS A 116 19.68 -11.63 15.00
CA HIS A 116 19.06 -10.31 15.17
C HIS A 116 18.29 -10.20 16.50
N PHE A 117 18.23 -11.28 17.29
CA PHE A 117 17.61 -11.31 18.61
C PHE A 117 18.69 -11.16 19.68
N HIS A 118 18.53 -10.16 20.54
CA HIS A 118 19.42 -9.92 21.66
C HIS A 118 18.63 -10.17 22.94
N LEU A 119 18.97 -11.26 23.63
CA LEU A 119 18.24 -11.81 24.77
C LEU A 119 19.17 -11.97 26.00
N ASP A 120 20.09 -11.03 26.18
CA ASP A 120 20.96 -11.04 27.37
C ASP A 120 20.11 -10.85 28.64
N GLU A 121 20.35 -11.65 29.67
CA GLU A 121 19.61 -11.60 30.94
C GLU A 121 19.84 -10.29 31.71
N LEU A 122 20.95 -9.59 31.43
CA LEU A 122 21.30 -8.34 32.08
C LEU A 122 20.79 -7.10 31.32
N GLU A 123 20.23 -7.28 30.13
CA GLU A 123 19.77 -6.18 29.26
C GLU A 123 18.28 -6.31 28.92
N ILE A 124 17.65 -5.18 28.56
CA ILE A 124 16.27 -5.22 28.04
C ILE A 124 16.33 -5.90 26.67
N PRO A 125 15.54 -6.97 26.43
CA PRO A 125 15.61 -7.70 25.18
C PRO A 125 15.18 -6.84 24.00
N TYR A 126 15.92 -6.94 22.90
CA TYR A 126 15.68 -6.13 21.71
C TYR A 126 15.96 -6.89 20.40
N LEU A 127 15.29 -6.42 19.35
CA LEU A 127 15.50 -6.84 17.98
C LEU A 127 16.36 -5.80 17.27
N LYS A 128 17.38 -6.28 16.55
CA LYS A 128 18.12 -5.44 15.61
C LYS A 128 17.64 -5.72 14.19
N ILE A 129 16.81 -4.84 13.65
CA ILE A 129 16.40 -4.89 12.25
C ILE A 129 17.51 -4.28 11.41
N PRO A 130 18.18 -5.07 10.55
CA PRO A 130 19.25 -4.56 9.71
C PRO A 130 18.69 -3.67 8.59
N SER A 131 19.57 -2.85 7.99
CA SER A 131 19.20 -1.86 6.95
C SER A 131 18.42 -2.49 5.80
N GLU A 132 18.90 -3.63 5.29
CA GLU A 132 18.34 -4.31 4.12
C GLU A 132 16.94 -4.87 4.32
N LEU A 133 16.49 -5.00 5.58
CA LEU A 133 15.13 -5.41 5.91
C LEU A 133 14.23 -4.20 6.23
N SER A 134 14.80 -3.01 6.39
CA SER A 134 14.10 -1.79 6.74
C SER A 134 13.59 -1.05 5.51
N LYS A 135 12.40 -0.44 5.60
CA LYS A 135 11.76 0.25 4.47
C LYS A 135 12.62 1.36 3.84
N ASN A 136 13.48 2.00 4.62
CA ASN A 136 14.27 3.16 4.20
C ASN A 136 15.77 2.87 4.22
N ASP A 137 16.18 1.60 4.26
CA ASP A 137 17.58 1.19 4.41
C ASP A 137 18.27 1.71 5.70
N ILE A 138 17.46 2.05 6.71
CA ILE A 138 17.95 2.54 8.02
C ILE A 138 17.77 1.42 9.05
N PRO A 139 18.85 0.95 9.70
CA PRO A 139 18.75 -0.06 10.74
C PRO A 139 18.00 0.47 11.95
N ARG A 140 17.32 -0.41 12.69
CA ARG A 140 16.55 -0.04 13.88
C ARG A 140 16.72 -1.05 14.99
N GLU A 141 16.75 -0.54 16.21
CA GLU A 141 16.72 -1.34 17.43
C GLU A 141 15.35 -1.16 18.08
N LEU A 142 14.66 -2.27 18.33
CA LEU A 142 13.31 -2.28 18.86
C LEU A 142 13.23 -3.21 20.07
N PHE A 143 12.86 -2.64 21.21
CA PHE A 143 12.72 -3.36 22.47
C PHE A 143 11.37 -4.08 22.54
N PHE A 144 11.33 -5.23 23.21
CA PHE A 144 10.10 -5.99 23.43
C PHE A 144 10.09 -6.57 24.85
N THR A 145 8.93 -7.08 25.28
CA THR A 145 8.80 -7.75 26.57
C THR A 145 8.77 -9.26 26.39
N LEU A 146 9.41 -9.99 27.31
CA LEU A 146 9.36 -11.45 27.40
C LEU A 146 8.11 -11.92 28.17
#